data_AF-A0A9E5G7A3-F1
#
_entry.id   AF-A0A9E5G7A3-F1
#
_cell.length_a   1.000
_cell.length_b   1.000
_cell.length_c   1.000
_cell.angle_alpha   90.00
_cell.angle_beta   90.00
_cell.angle_gamma   90.00
#
_symmetry.space_group_name_H-M   'P 1'
#
loop_
_entity.id
_entity.type
_entity.pdbx_description
1 polymer ?
#
loop_
_entity_poly.entity_id
_entity_poly.type
_entity_poly.pdbx_seq_one_letter_code
_entity_poly.pdbx_strand_id
1 'polypeptide(L)'
;MKSLNRTLSLVLVLVMVFGLFGVASASSSTFTDAASVGAAYAEAVDVLTGIGAVNGATTTTLDPTGSYTREQAAKVIAYVSLGKTTAEALACSVA
;
A
#
# COMPACT_ATOMS: atom_id res chain seq x y z
N MET A 1 29.66 -5.11 -29.14
CA MET A 1 28.72 -4.05 -28.73
C MET A 1 27.26 -4.30 -29.14
N LYS A 2 26.97 -4.92 -30.30
CA LYS A 2 25.58 -5.18 -30.75
C LYS A 2 24.74 -6.12 -29.85
N SER A 3 25.34 -7.10 -29.17
CA SER A 3 24.63 -8.01 -28.24
C SER A 3 24.43 -7.40 -26.85
N LEU A 4 25.34 -6.53 -26.41
CA LEU A 4 25.29 -5.86 -25.11
C LEU A 4 24.13 -4.87 -25.02
N ASN A 5 23.85 -4.14 -26.10
CA ASN A 5 22.73 -3.20 -26.14
C ASN A 5 21.37 -3.94 -26.17
N ARG A 6 21.34 -5.17 -26.73
CA ARG A 6 20.15 -6.01 -26.76
C ARG A 6 19.86 -6.63 -25.38
N THR A 7 20.88 -7.11 -24.68
CA THR A 7 20.70 -7.62 -23.31
C THR A 7 20.34 -6.51 -22.33
N LEU A 8 20.93 -5.31 -22.44
CA LEU A 8 20.60 -4.19 -21.57
C LEU A 8 19.14 -3.71 -21.75
N SER A 9 18.67 -3.63 -23.01
CA SER A 9 17.27 -3.31 -23.30
C SER A 9 16.30 -4.40 -22.82
N LEU A 10 16.68 -5.68 -22.92
CA LEU A 10 15.85 -6.79 -22.45
C LEU A 10 15.71 -6.77 -20.92
N VAL A 11 16.79 -6.49 -20.20
CA VAL A 11 16.78 -6.36 -18.73
C VAL A 11 15.92 -5.17 -18.30
N LEU A 12 16.01 -4.03 -18.98
CA LEU A 12 15.19 -2.87 -18.67
C LEU A 12 13.68 -3.15 -18.85
N VAL A 13 13.30 -3.83 -19.93
CA VAL A 13 11.90 -4.23 -20.17
C VAL A 13 11.45 -5.25 -19.12
N LEU A 14 12.29 -6.21 -18.75
CA LEU A 14 11.98 -7.16 -17.68
C LEU A 14 11.74 -6.44 -16.34
N VAL A 15 12.59 -5.49 -15.95
CA VAL A 15 12.39 -4.70 -14.72
C VAL A 15 11.09 -3.91 -14.76
N MET A 16 10.76 -3.30 -15.91
CA MET A 16 9.51 -2.55 -16.08
C MET A 16 8.28 -3.46 -16.00
N VAL A 17 8.34 -4.65 -16.58
CA VAL A 17 7.26 -5.64 -16.51
C VAL A 17 7.11 -6.18 -15.09
N PHE A 18 8.21 -6.53 -14.40
CA PHE A 18 8.18 -6.93 -13.00
C PHE A 18 7.71 -5.80 -12.07
N GLY A 19 7.99 -4.54 -12.39
CA GLY A 19 7.46 -3.38 -11.66
C GLY A 19 5.95 -3.22 -11.81
N LEU A 20 5.39 -3.59 -12.96
CA LEU A 20 3.94 -3.59 -13.19
C LEU A 20 3.23 -4.76 -12.49
N PHE A 21 3.91 -5.90 -12.32
CA PHE A 21 3.43 -7.06 -11.54
C PHE A 21 3.84 -7.02 -10.06
N GLY A 22 4.52 -5.96 -9.61
CA GLY A 22 5.21 -5.86 -8.30
C GLY A 22 4.48 -5.07 -7.23
N VAL A 23 3.17 -4.85 -7.36
CA VAL A 23 2.30 -4.35 -6.28
C VAL A 23 1.11 -5.30 -6.14
N ALA A 24 1.40 -6.52 -5.70
CA ALA A 24 0.42 -7.50 -5.22
C ALA A 24 1.20 -8.44 -4.30
N SER A 25 0.88 -8.68 -3.04
CA SER A 25 -0.26 -8.30 -2.20
C SER A 25 0.28 -8.38 -0.76
N ALA A 26 0.09 -7.33 0.03
CA ALA A 26 0.27 -7.44 1.47
C ALA A 26 -1.05 -7.97 2.04
N SER A 27 -1.25 -9.27 1.83
CA SER A 27 -2.49 -10.00 2.05
C SER A 27 -3.29 -9.46 3.23
N SER A 28 -4.49 -8.98 2.95
CA SER A 28 -5.61 -8.83 3.90
C SER A 28 -5.80 -10.04 4.83
N SER A 29 -5.24 -11.20 4.47
CA SER A 29 -5.23 -12.43 5.27
C SER A 29 -4.40 -12.40 6.57
N THR A 30 -3.66 -11.32 6.89
CA THR A 30 -2.99 -11.18 8.20
C THR A 30 -3.93 -10.73 9.31
N PHE A 31 -5.13 -10.24 9.00
CA PHE A 31 -6.07 -9.72 9.99
C PHE A 31 -7.19 -10.73 10.26
N THR A 32 -7.49 -10.95 11.54
CA THR A 32 -8.49 -11.95 12.00
C THR A 32 -9.91 -11.60 11.61
N ASP A 33 -10.16 -10.33 11.28
CA ASP A 33 -11.45 -9.74 10.92
C ASP A 33 -11.54 -9.38 9.42
N ALA A 34 -10.64 -9.91 8.59
CA ALA A 34 -10.67 -9.70 7.14
C ALA A 34 -12.01 -10.11 6.50
N ALA A 35 -12.70 -11.11 7.07
CA ALA A 35 -14.03 -11.52 6.63
C ALA A 35 -15.10 -10.41 6.78
N SER A 36 -14.90 -9.47 7.72
CA SER A 36 -15.83 -8.37 7.99
C SER A 36 -15.70 -7.20 7.02
N VAL A 37 -14.62 -7.13 6.24
CA VAL A 37 -14.37 -6.09 5.22
C VAL A 37 -15.36 -6.19 4.06
N GLY A 38 -15.86 -7.39 3.76
CA GLY A 38 -16.71 -7.67 2.60
C GLY A 38 -15.92 -7.78 1.29
N ALA A 39 -16.37 -8.68 0.41
CA ALA A 39 -15.62 -9.04 -0.81
C ALA A 39 -15.37 -7.87 -1.78
N ALA A 40 -16.27 -6.88 -1.80
CA ALA A 40 -16.14 -5.70 -2.66
C ALA A 40 -15.02 -4.73 -2.22
N TYR A 41 -14.59 -4.79 -0.95
CA TYR A 41 -13.61 -3.87 -0.38
C TYR A 41 -12.27 -4.54 -0.08
N ALA A 42 -12.18 -5.86 -0.25
CA ALA A 42 -10.99 -6.64 0.04
C ALA A 42 -9.77 -6.17 -0.74
N GLU A 43 -9.92 -5.89 -2.04
CA GLU A 43 -8.83 -5.40 -2.89
C GLU A 43 -8.36 -3.99 -2.46
N ALA A 44 -9.31 -3.09 -2.20
CA ALA A 44 -8.99 -1.74 -1.77
C ALA A 44 -8.25 -1.74 -0.43
N VAL A 45 -8.68 -2.58 0.52
CA VAL A 45 -7.99 -2.74 1.80
C VAL A 45 -6.60 -3.32 1.60
N ASP A 46 -6.42 -4.34 0.74
CA ASP A 46 -5.13 -4.96 0.44
C ASP A 46 -4.12 -3.97 -0.17
N VAL A 47 -4.57 -3.11 -1.08
CA VAL A 47 -3.73 -2.07 -1.68
C VAL A 47 -3.39 -0.98 -0.64
N LEU A 48 -4.37 -0.52 0.14
CA LEU A 48 -4.18 0.53 1.13
C LEU A 48 -3.29 0.09 2.31
N THR A 49 -3.38 -1.18 2.73
CA THR A 49 -2.48 -1.77 3.73
C THR A 49 -1.10 -2.01 3.14
N GLY A 50 -0.99 -2.46 1.88
CA GLY A 50 0.27 -2.65 1.19
C GLY A 50 1.09 -1.37 1.01
N ILE A 51 0.43 -0.25 0.69
CA ILE A 51 1.11 1.06 0.65
C ILE A 51 1.36 1.63 2.06
N GLY A 52 0.73 1.09 3.09
CA GLY A 52 0.84 1.54 4.48
C GLY A 52 0.02 2.80 4.80
N ALA A 53 -0.94 3.15 3.93
CA ALA A 53 -1.87 4.24 4.15
C ALA A 53 -2.86 3.91 5.28
N VAL A 54 -3.29 2.65 5.34
CA VAL A 54 -4.11 2.10 6.41
C VAL A 54 -3.31 1.02 7.14
N ASN A 55 -3.29 1.10 8.48
CA ASN A 55 -2.77 0.04 9.34
C ASN A 55 -3.92 -0.53 10.17
N GLY A 56 -3.78 -1.79 10.60
CA GLY A 56 -4.75 -2.39 11.51
C GLY A 56 -4.88 -1.57 12.80
N ALA A 57 -6.09 -1.51 13.33
CA ALA A 57 -6.38 -0.95 14.65
C ALA A 57 -5.52 -1.63 15.74
N THR A 58 -5.20 -2.91 15.56
CA THR A 58 -4.21 -3.65 16.34
C THR A 58 -3.25 -4.41 15.41
N THR A 59 -2.31 -5.16 15.98
CA THR A 59 -1.41 -6.04 15.22
C THR A 59 -2.13 -7.16 14.49
N THR A 60 -3.37 -7.49 14.87
CA THR A 60 -4.15 -8.62 14.35
C THR A 60 -5.51 -8.24 13.81
N THR A 61 -5.97 -7.00 13.96
CA THR A 61 -7.35 -6.59 13.65
C THR A 61 -7.39 -5.26 12.90
N LEU A 62 -8.23 -5.17 11.87
CA LEU A 62 -8.47 -3.95 11.08
C LEU A 62 -9.54 -3.04 11.68
N ASP A 63 -10.57 -3.62 12.28
CA ASP A 63 -11.81 -2.98 12.70
C ASP A 63 -12.52 -2.22 11.55
N PRO A 64 -12.97 -2.93 10.48
CA PRO A 64 -13.48 -2.29 9.26
C PRO A 64 -14.76 -1.49 9.46
N THR A 65 -15.51 -1.76 10.52
CA THR A 65 -16.74 -1.04 10.89
C THR A 65 -16.52 0.00 11.99
N GLY A 66 -15.31 0.08 12.52
CA GLY A 66 -14.92 1.00 13.58
C GLY A 66 -14.89 2.46 13.12
N SER A 67 -14.70 3.36 14.08
CA SER A 67 -14.51 4.78 13.80
C SER A 67 -13.03 5.12 13.69
N TYR A 68 -12.69 5.93 12.69
CA TYR A 68 -11.34 6.46 12.52
C TYR A 68 -11.08 7.66 13.44
N THR A 69 -9.89 7.74 14.03
CA THR A 69 -9.44 8.97 14.69
C THR A 69 -9.05 10.03 13.65
N ARG A 70 -9.02 11.30 14.06
CA ARG A 70 -8.71 12.42 13.16
C ARG A 70 -7.32 12.29 12.55
N GLU A 71 -6.38 11.76 13.31
CA GLU A 71 -4.99 11.53 12.90
C GLU A 71 -4.91 10.42 11.84
N GLN A 72 -5.67 9.34 12.01
CA GLN A 72 -5.73 8.25 11.03
C GLN A 72 -6.36 8.73 9.72
N ALA A 73 -7.43 9.52 9.78
CA ALA A 73 -8.03 10.13 8.61
C ALA A 73 -7.06 11.06 7.87
N ALA A 74 -6.32 11.90 8.61
CA ALA A 74 -5.30 12.78 8.05
C ALA A 74 -4.18 11.99 7.34
N LYS A 75 -3.76 10.85 7.91
CA LYS A 75 -2.80 9.95 7.27
C LYS A 75 -3.31 9.42 5.93
N VAL A 76 -4.54 8.92 5.87
CA VAL A 76 -5.13 8.41 4.62
C VAL A 76 -5.20 9.52 3.57
N ILE A 77 -5.65 10.72 3.93
CA ILE A 77 -5.73 11.88 3.03
C ILE A 77 -4.34 12.28 2.51
N ALA A 78 -3.33 12.31 3.38
CA ALA A 78 -1.96 12.64 3.00
C ALA A 78 -1.38 11.60 2.02
N TYR A 79 -1.58 10.31 2.28
CA TYR A 79 -1.11 9.23 1.39
C TYR A 79 -1.81 9.26 0.03
N VAL A 80 -3.11 9.55 -0.01
CA VAL A 80 -3.87 9.64 -1.28
C VAL A 80 -3.50 10.89 -2.08
N SER A 81 -3.29 12.03 -1.42
CA SER A 81 -3.05 13.31 -2.10
C SER A 81 -1.59 13.50 -2.54
N LEU A 82 -0.64 12.99 -1.76
CA LEU A 82 0.79 13.26 -1.94
C LEU A 82 1.58 12.03 -2.38
N GLY A 83 1.00 10.83 -2.24
CA GLY A 83 1.71 9.57 -2.42
C GLY A 83 2.60 9.21 -1.22
N LYS A 84 2.97 7.94 -1.12
CA LYS A 84 3.67 7.36 0.05
C LYS A 84 4.94 8.12 0.46
N THR A 85 5.82 8.38 -0.50
CA THR A 85 7.16 8.96 -0.24
C THR A 85 7.09 10.38 0.29
N THR A 86 6.18 11.19 -0.26
CA THR A 86 5.98 12.57 0.19
C THR A 86 5.20 12.59 1.51
N ALA A 87 4.20 11.72 1.67
CA ALA A 87 3.44 11.58 2.91
C ALA A 87 4.31 11.19 4.11
N GLU A 88 5.24 10.26 3.94
CA GLU A 88 6.19 9.85 4.99
C GLU A 88 7.25 10.91 5.30
N ALA A 89 7.53 11.80 4.34
CA ALA A 89 8.43 12.92 4.54
C ALA A 89 7.79 14.08 5.34
N LEU A 90 6.46 14.09 5.53
CA LEU A 90 5.84 15.03 6.44
C LEU A 90 6.17 14.64 7.87
N ALA A 91 7.11 15.37 8.48
CA ALA A 91 7.31 15.35 9.91
C ALA A 91 6.14 16.06 10.60
N CYS A 92 5.18 15.30 11.13
CA CYS A 92 4.27 15.82 12.14
C CYS A 92 4.99 15.75 13.50
N SER A 93 5.54 16.87 13.97
CA SER A 93 6.00 16.95 15.36
C SER A 93 4.77 16.85 16.27
N VAL A 94 4.85 15.98 17.27
CA VAL A 94 3.82 15.79 18.31
C VAL A 94 3.36 17.17 18.82
N ALA A 95 2.04 17.37 18.88
CA ALA A 95 1.42 18.52 19.53
C ALA A 95 1.57 18.43 21.05
#